data_AF-A0A4U8SNT0-F1
#
_entry.id   AF-A0A4U8SNT0-F1
#
_cell.length_a   1.000
_cell.length_b   1.000
_cell.length_c   1.000
_cell.angle_alpha   90.00
_cell.angle_beta   90.00
_cell.angle_gamma   90.00
#
_symmetry.space_group_name_H-M   'P 1'
#
loop_
_entity.id
_entity.type
_entity.pdbx_description
1 polymer ?
#
loop_
_entity_poly.entity_id
_entity_poly.type
_entity_poly.pdbx_seq_one_letter_code
_entity_poly.pdbx_strand_id
1 'polypeptide(L)'
;MDKYYNTCALRVSYALNYSTHPINTMDRQVMGRGYQGDDKQTYYLGVFDIIELLKLNWKELTWKQPTYTQVKEKIKCGCSEDFYHNMTSKDENQQFFEELQSIQRKGIVAMIGTSGLRHTTLWNGNDFVDVDFGYYNFLKETNYIVKDLYFWDLIEGE
;
A
#
# COMPACT_ATOMS: atom_id res chain seq x y z
N MET A 1 -22.17 -17.96 5.01
CA MET A 1 -21.58 -16.77 5.65
C MET A 1 -20.09 -16.88 5.41
N ASP A 2 -19.60 -16.22 4.37
CA ASP A 2 -18.21 -16.35 3.97
C ASP A 2 -17.32 -15.71 5.04
N LYS A 3 -16.42 -16.50 5.59
CA LYS A 3 -15.45 -16.04 6.58
C LYS A 3 -14.46 -15.14 5.83
N TYR A 4 -14.53 -13.83 6.03
CA TYR A 4 -13.51 -12.91 5.53
C TYR A 4 -12.23 -13.12 6.34
N TYR A 5 -11.19 -13.67 5.70
CA TYR A 5 -9.92 -13.97 6.36
C TYR A 5 -8.91 -12.82 6.29
N ASN A 6 -9.07 -11.88 5.34
CA ASN A 6 -8.10 -10.81 5.14
C ASN A 6 -8.61 -9.45 5.68
N THR A 7 -8.14 -9.07 6.85
CA THR A 7 -8.49 -7.80 7.50
C THR A 7 -7.60 -6.63 7.07
N CYS A 8 -6.56 -6.85 6.26
CA CYS A 8 -5.59 -5.80 5.94
C CYS A 8 -6.21 -4.67 5.09
N ALA A 9 -6.97 -5.03 4.04
CA ALA A 9 -7.68 -4.06 3.21
C ALA A 9 -8.79 -3.33 3.98
N LEU A 10 -9.48 -4.01 4.90
CA LEU A 10 -10.47 -3.38 5.77
C LEU A 10 -9.81 -2.31 6.66
N ARG A 11 -8.65 -2.61 7.25
CA ARG A 11 -7.90 -1.65 8.09
C ARG A 11 -7.42 -0.44 7.29
N VAL A 12 -6.91 -0.63 6.07
CA VAL A 12 -6.53 0.49 5.21
C VAL A 12 -7.76 1.31 4.79
N SER A 13 -8.87 0.66 4.45
CA SER A 13 -10.14 1.37 4.18
C SER A 13 -10.59 2.22 5.36
N TYR A 14 -10.54 1.65 6.56
CA TYR A 14 -10.83 2.37 7.79
C TYR A 14 -9.89 3.56 7.98
N ALA A 15 -8.57 3.36 7.84
CA ALA A 15 -7.61 4.44 7.95
C ALA A 15 -7.90 5.59 6.97
N LEU A 16 -8.24 5.29 5.72
CA LEU A 16 -8.64 6.30 4.73
C LEU A 16 -9.90 7.05 5.16
N ASN A 17 -10.96 6.33 5.53
CA ASN A 17 -12.25 6.92 5.94
C ASN A 17 -12.17 7.85 7.15
N TYR A 18 -11.19 7.63 8.03
CA TYR A 18 -10.95 8.42 9.24
C TYR A 18 -9.68 9.29 9.14
N SER A 19 -9.21 9.55 7.92
CA SER A 19 -8.13 10.49 7.62
C SER A 19 -8.68 11.76 6.95
N THR A 20 -7.77 12.62 6.49
CA THR A 20 -8.10 13.75 5.60
C THR A 20 -8.54 13.32 4.20
N HIS A 21 -8.49 12.03 3.88
CA HIS A 21 -8.86 11.46 2.58
C HIS A 21 -9.93 10.36 2.68
N PRO A 22 -11.16 10.66 3.15
CA PRO A 22 -12.22 9.65 3.19
C PRO A 22 -12.54 9.06 1.82
N ILE A 23 -12.84 7.76 1.77
CA ILE A 23 -13.11 7.07 0.49
C ILE A 23 -14.31 7.70 -0.23
N ASN A 24 -15.37 7.99 0.52
CA ASN A 24 -16.59 8.58 -0.02
C ASN A 24 -16.42 9.98 -0.62
N THR A 25 -15.31 10.68 -0.34
CA THR A 25 -15.01 11.99 -0.90
C THR A 25 -14.05 11.93 -2.10
N MET A 26 -13.54 10.75 -2.44
CA MET A 26 -12.68 10.56 -3.60
C MET A 26 -13.49 10.62 -4.91
N ASP A 27 -12.91 11.22 -5.96
CA ASP A 27 -13.55 11.47 -7.26
C ASP A 27 -14.06 10.19 -7.94
N ARG A 28 -13.36 9.06 -7.72
CA ARG A 28 -13.65 7.79 -8.37
C ARG A 28 -13.75 6.68 -7.34
N GLN A 29 -14.76 5.84 -7.51
CA GLN A 29 -14.96 4.64 -6.70
C GLN A 29 -14.72 3.39 -7.55
N VAL A 30 -14.26 2.33 -6.91
CA VAL A 30 -14.23 0.99 -7.53
C VAL A 30 -15.67 0.45 -7.56
N MET A 31 -16.28 0.49 -8.75
CA MET A 31 -17.71 0.22 -8.93
C MET A 31 -18.10 -1.20 -8.50
N GLY A 32 -19.20 -1.30 -7.74
CA GLY A 32 -19.84 -2.57 -7.36
C GLY A 32 -19.07 -3.44 -6.37
N ARG A 33 -17.93 -2.98 -5.84
CA ARG A 33 -17.06 -3.75 -4.91
C ARG A 33 -16.93 -3.14 -3.52
N GLY A 34 -17.47 -1.95 -3.31
CA GLY A 34 -17.51 -1.30 -2.00
C GLY A 34 -18.62 -1.87 -1.12
N TYR A 35 -18.31 -2.05 0.16
CA TYR A 35 -19.28 -2.42 1.19
C TYR A 35 -19.60 -1.20 2.05
N GLN A 36 -20.86 -1.02 2.42
CA GLN A 36 -21.24 0.07 3.32
C GLN A 36 -21.18 -0.42 4.77
N GLY A 37 -20.44 0.29 5.62
CA GLY A 37 -20.46 0.07 7.06
C GLY A 37 -21.65 0.75 7.74
N ASP A 38 -21.89 0.41 9.01
CA ASP A 38 -22.95 1.05 9.82
C ASP A 38 -22.70 2.55 10.05
N ASP A 39 -21.43 2.97 9.97
CA ASP A 39 -21.01 4.38 9.99
C ASP A 39 -21.24 5.11 8.66
N LYS A 40 -21.87 4.43 7.69
CA LYS A 40 -22.18 4.91 6.33
C LYS A 40 -20.95 5.13 5.46
N GLN A 41 -19.77 4.72 5.90
CA GLN A 41 -18.55 4.79 5.10
C GLN A 41 -18.45 3.59 4.14
N THR A 42 -17.76 3.79 3.01
CA THR A 42 -17.46 2.71 2.07
C THR A 42 -16.15 2.01 2.43
N TYR A 43 -16.17 0.68 2.41
CA TYR A 43 -15.04 -0.18 2.74
C TYR A 43 -14.73 -1.15 1.60
N TYR A 44 -13.46 -1.26 1.27
CA TYR A 44 -12.94 -2.24 0.34
C TYR A 44 -12.22 -3.35 1.11
N LEU A 45 -12.63 -4.60 0.87
CA LEU A 45 -12.15 -5.75 1.63
C LEU A 45 -11.05 -6.54 0.90
N GLY A 46 -10.79 -6.22 -0.36
CA GLY A 46 -9.73 -6.82 -1.16
C GLY A 46 -8.52 -5.91 -1.36
N VAL A 47 -7.31 -6.48 -1.30
CA VAL A 47 -6.06 -5.76 -1.59
C VAL A 47 -6.07 -5.16 -3.01
N PHE A 48 -6.62 -5.87 -3.99
CA PHE A 48 -6.74 -5.35 -5.35
C PHE A 48 -7.73 -4.18 -5.48
N ASP A 49 -8.76 -4.16 -4.64
CA ASP A 49 -9.73 -3.06 -4.64
C ASP A 49 -9.09 -1.80 -4.06
N ILE A 50 -8.28 -1.93 -3.00
CA ILE A 50 -7.46 -0.82 -2.48
C ILE A 50 -6.49 -0.32 -3.54
N ILE A 51 -5.73 -1.23 -4.16
CA ILE A 51 -4.80 -0.90 -5.24
C ILE A 51 -5.52 -0.12 -6.36
N GLU A 52 -6.70 -0.57 -6.79
CA GLU A 52 -7.45 0.08 -7.85
C GLU A 52 -8.02 1.44 -7.43
N LEU A 53 -8.56 1.55 -6.21
CA LEU A 53 -9.05 2.80 -5.66
C LEU A 53 -7.93 3.86 -5.64
N LEU A 54 -6.75 3.51 -5.14
CA LEU A 54 -5.63 4.44 -5.04
C LEU A 54 -5.10 4.85 -6.42
N LYS A 55 -5.05 3.93 -7.40
CA LYS A 55 -4.73 4.29 -8.79
C LYS A 55 -5.71 5.27 -9.42
N LEU A 56 -7.00 5.13 -9.11
CA LEU A 56 -8.06 5.93 -9.73
C LEU A 56 -8.04 7.38 -9.23
N ASN A 57 -7.58 7.61 -7.99
CA ASN A 57 -7.70 8.89 -7.30
C ASN A 57 -6.36 9.57 -7.01
N TRP A 58 -5.26 8.82 -6.98
CA TRP A 58 -3.91 9.35 -6.90
C TRP A 58 -3.18 9.15 -8.23
N LYS A 59 -1.85 9.24 -8.24
CA LYS A 59 -1.11 9.21 -9.50
C LYS A 59 -1.32 7.87 -10.20
N GLU A 60 -1.63 7.92 -11.49
CA GLU A 60 -1.77 6.73 -12.32
C GLU A 60 -0.38 6.09 -12.51
N LEU A 61 0.00 5.22 -11.57
CA LEU A 61 1.10 4.29 -11.78
C LEU A 61 0.68 3.43 -12.97
N THR A 62 1.36 3.51 -14.11
CA THR A 62 1.09 2.62 -15.25
C THR A 62 1.93 1.35 -15.06
N TRP A 63 1.26 0.25 -14.71
CA TRP A 63 1.80 -0.99 -14.14
C TRP A 63 2.66 -1.83 -15.11
N LYS A 64 3.12 -1.24 -16.22
CA LYS A 64 3.92 -1.96 -17.21
C LYS A 64 5.38 -2.06 -16.81
N GLN A 65 5.91 -1.11 -16.03
CA GLN A 65 7.31 -1.12 -15.57
C GLN A 65 7.49 -0.47 -14.19
N PRO A 66 8.45 -0.95 -13.39
CA PRO A 66 8.84 -0.32 -12.13
C PRO A 66 9.24 1.14 -12.32
N THR A 67 8.75 2.02 -11.44
CA THR A 67 9.01 3.46 -11.51
C THR A 67 9.98 3.94 -10.42
N TYR A 68 10.21 3.15 -9.38
CA TYR A 68 11.01 3.55 -8.22
C TYR A 68 12.38 4.16 -8.60
N THR A 69 13.14 3.54 -9.50
CA THR A 69 14.46 4.05 -9.93
C THR A 69 14.39 5.43 -10.57
N GLN A 70 13.27 5.79 -11.19
CA GLN A 70 13.07 7.08 -11.87
C GLN A 70 12.73 8.20 -10.88
N VAL A 71 12.10 7.87 -9.74
CA VAL A 71 11.60 8.85 -8.77
C VAL A 71 12.42 8.88 -7.48
N LYS A 72 13.24 7.88 -7.18
CA LYS A 72 13.97 7.77 -5.90
C LYS A 72 14.79 9.02 -5.56
N GLU A 73 15.44 9.64 -6.54
CA GLU A 73 16.21 10.87 -6.31
C GLU A 73 15.32 12.09 -6.06
N LYS A 74 14.13 12.15 -6.69
CA LYS A 74 13.15 13.21 -6.40
C LYS A 74 12.60 13.08 -4.99
N ILE A 75 12.30 11.85 -4.56
CA ILE A 75 11.82 11.57 -3.20
C ILE A 75 12.87 12.01 -2.17
N LYS A 76 14.15 11.67 -2.40
CA LYS A 76 15.27 12.14 -1.56
C LYS A 76 15.41 13.66 -1.53
N CYS A 77 15.07 14.34 -2.62
CA CYS A 77 15.02 15.81 -2.68
C CYS A 77 13.76 16.41 -2.02
N GLY A 78 12.90 15.60 -1.40
CA GLY A 78 11.70 16.03 -0.67
C GLY A 78 10.42 16.01 -1.49
N CYS A 79 10.45 15.67 -2.78
CA CYS A 79 9.24 15.61 -3.60
C CYS A 79 8.33 14.45 -3.16
N SER A 80 7.02 14.71 -3.12
CA SER A 80 6.01 13.65 -2.99
C SER A 80 5.88 12.92 -4.32
N GLU A 81 6.18 11.61 -4.32
CA GLU A 81 6.06 10.76 -5.50
C GLU A 81 5.57 9.36 -5.08
N ASP A 82 4.50 8.92 -5.72
CA ASP A 82 4.05 7.53 -5.67
C ASP A 82 4.96 6.66 -6.56
N PHE A 83 5.12 5.38 -6.21
CA PHE A 83 5.92 4.48 -7.03
C PHE A 83 5.49 3.02 -7.00
N TYR A 84 5.96 2.30 -8.01
CA TYR A 84 5.92 0.86 -8.12
C TYR A 84 7.35 0.32 -8.18
N HIS A 85 7.62 -0.73 -7.42
CA HIS A 85 8.87 -1.47 -7.46
C HIS A 85 8.60 -2.97 -7.69
N ASN A 86 9.45 -3.62 -8.48
CA ASN A 86 9.41 -5.06 -8.71
C ASN A 86 10.68 -5.69 -8.18
N MET A 87 10.53 -6.86 -7.58
CA MET A 87 11.61 -7.66 -7.01
C MET A 87 11.42 -9.13 -7.42
N THR A 88 12.52 -9.87 -7.46
CA THR A 88 12.56 -11.25 -7.95
C THR A 88 13.14 -12.23 -6.93
N SER A 89 13.77 -11.73 -5.86
CA SER A 89 14.42 -12.54 -4.84
C SER A 89 14.19 -11.99 -3.42
N LYS A 90 14.51 -12.80 -2.40
CA LYS A 90 14.48 -12.37 -1.00
C LYS A 90 15.56 -11.34 -0.68
N ASP A 91 16.73 -11.47 -1.29
CA ASP A 91 17.84 -10.53 -1.10
C ASP A 91 17.43 -9.14 -1.62
N GLU A 92 16.75 -9.07 -2.77
CA GLU A 92 16.17 -7.83 -3.27
C GLU A 92 15.07 -7.29 -2.35
N ASN A 93 14.22 -8.14 -1.74
CA ASN A 93 13.23 -7.68 -0.76
C ASN A 93 13.90 -7.02 0.47
N GLN A 94 14.97 -7.60 0.99
CA GLN A 94 15.69 -7.06 2.15
C GLN A 94 16.44 -5.78 1.80
N GLN A 95 17.13 -5.74 0.66
CA GLN A 95 17.78 -4.52 0.17
C GLN A 95 16.75 -3.40 -0.05
N PHE A 96 15.63 -3.70 -0.68
CA PHE A 96 14.59 -2.71 -0.92
C PHE A 96 13.94 -2.23 0.38
N PHE A 97 13.83 -3.06 1.41
CA PHE A 97 13.35 -2.61 2.72
C PHE A 97 14.26 -1.52 3.31
N GLU A 98 15.59 -1.69 3.25
CA GLU A 98 16.55 -0.67 3.69
C GLU A 98 16.45 0.61 2.82
N GLU A 99 16.28 0.46 1.51
CA GLU A 99 16.04 1.59 0.61
C GLU A 99 14.73 2.32 0.93
N LEU A 100 13.66 1.60 1.28
CA LEU A 100 12.38 2.17 1.69
C LEU A 100 12.46 2.92 3.02
N GLN A 101 13.31 2.47 3.95
CA GLN A 101 13.64 3.23 5.15
C GLN A 101 14.40 4.52 4.80
N SER A 102 15.29 4.47 3.81
CA SER A 102 16.10 5.63 3.43
C SER A 102 15.30 6.78 2.81
N ILE A 103 14.13 6.52 2.23
CA ILE A 103 13.32 7.58 1.62
C ILE A 103 12.63 8.49 2.65
N GLN A 104 12.54 8.08 3.93
CA GLN A 104 11.99 8.86 5.04
C GLN A 104 10.58 9.44 4.75
N ARG A 105 9.74 8.65 4.06
CA ARG A 105 8.34 8.98 3.76
C ARG A 105 7.39 8.06 4.51
N LYS A 106 6.16 8.54 4.73
CA LYS A 106 5.05 7.73 5.23
C LYS A 106 4.10 7.46 4.08
N GLY A 107 3.43 6.32 4.09
CA GLY A 107 2.63 5.96 2.94
C GLY A 107 1.67 4.80 3.16
N ILE A 108 0.88 4.53 2.13
CA ILE A 108 0.14 3.29 2.00
C ILE A 108 0.97 2.34 1.14
N VAL A 109 1.12 1.10 1.59
CA VAL A 109 1.83 0.05 0.87
C VAL A 109 0.86 -1.05 0.47
N ALA A 110 1.00 -1.55 -0.76
CA ALA A 110 0.39 -2.80 -1.18
C ALA A 110 1.44 -3.73 -1.79
N MET A 111 1.35 -5.01 -1.47
CA MET A 111 2.31 -6.05 -1.85
C MET A 111 1.60 -7.23 -2.50
N ILE A 112 2.20 -7.73 -3.59
CA ILE A 112 1.82 -8.98 -4.26
C ILE A 112 3.06 -9.86 -4.32
N GLY A 113 2.94 -11.12 -3.92
CA GLY A 113 4.09 -12.03 -3.87
C GLY A 113 3.78 -13.44 -4.34
N THR A 114 4.74 -14.32 -4.10
CA THR A 114 4.61 -15.76 -4.37
C THR A 114 3.53 -16.40 -3.50
N SER A 115 3.09 -17.61 -3.89
CA SER A 115 2.19 -18.44 -3.08
C SER A 115 0.89 -17.74 -2.66
N GLY A 116 0.39 -16.84 -3.51
CA GLY A 116 -0.86 -16.11 -3.29
C GLY A 116 -0.76 -14.95 -2.29
N LEU A 117 0.45 -14.55 -1.86
CA LEU A 117 0.62 -13.40 -0.97
C LEU A 117 0.00 -12.14 -1.58
N ARG A 118 -0.93 -11.54 -0.84
CA ARG A 118 -1.53 -10.24 -1.11
C ARG A 118 -1.69 -9.52 0.21
N HIS A 119 -1.07 -8.37 0.34
CA HIS A 119 -1.08 -7.61 1.59
C HIS A 119 -1.15 -6.11 1.33
N THR A 120 -1.78 -5.37 2.24
CA THR A 120 -1.74 -3.91 2.24
C THR A 120 -1.71 -3.41 3.66
N THR A 121 -0.93 -2.36 3.90
CA THR A 121 -0.68 -1.81 5.24
C THR A 121 -0.23 -0.36 5.11
N LEU A 122 -0.01 0.29 6.24
CA LEU A 122 0.60 1.61 6.31
C LEU A 122 2.11 1.47 6.56
N TRP A 123 2.87 2.39 5.99
CA TRP A 123 4.30 2.55 6.19
C TRP A 123 4.56 3.80 7.01
N ASN A 124 5.28 3.67 8.13
CA ASN A 124 5.52 4.79 9.05
C ASN A 124 6.85 5.52 8.84
N GLY A 125 7.62 5.15 7.80
CA GLY A 125 8.97 5.66 7.55
C GLY A 125 10.09 4.73 7.99
N ASN A 126 9.78 3.74 8.83
CA ASN A 126 10.76 2.79 9.36
C ASN A 126 10.33 1.32 9.25
N ASP A 127 9.04 1.02 9.50
CA ASP A 127 8.48 -0.32 9.38
C ASP A 127 7.01 -0.28 8.94
N PHE A 128 6.44 -1.45 8.64
CA PHE A 128 5.01 -1.60 8.41
C PHE A 128 4.24 -1.50 9.73
N VAL A 129 3.19 -0.69 9.76
CA VAL A 129 2.42 -0.40 10.98
C VAL A 129 1.78 -1.65 11.58
N ASP A 130 1.43 -2.66 10.77
CA ASP A 130 0.83 -3.89 11.26
C ASP A 130 1.82 -4.87 11.93
N VAL A 131 3.13 -4.64 11.81
CA VAL A 131 4.14 -5.40 12.57
C VAL A 131 3.95 -5.21 14.07
N ASP A 132 3.58 -4.00 14.51
CA ASP A 132 3.26 -3.70 15.92
C ASP A 132 2.03 -4.49 16.43
N PHE A 133 1.21 -5.03 15.51
CA PHE A 133 0.06 -5.88 15.81
C PHE A 133 0.36 -7.37 15.65
N GLY A 134 1.64 -7.74 15.56
CA GLY A 134 2.10 -9.13 15.45
C GLY A 134 2.04 -9.71 14.04
N TYR A 135 1.96 -8.88 12.99
CA TYR A 135 2.12 -9.33 11.61
C TYR A 135 3.59 -9.42 11.22
N TYR A 136 3.90 -10.24 10.22
CA TYR A 136 5.25 -10.36 9.69
C TYR A 136 5.61 -9.16 8.83
N ASN A 137 6.87 -8.73 8.90
CA ASN A 137 7.43 -7.90 7.86
C ASN A 137 7.68 -8.76 6.61
N PHE A 138 6.82 -8.63 5.61
CA PHE A 138 6.86 -9.48 4.41
C PHE A 138 8.11 -9.28 3.54
N LEU A 139 8.83 -8.16 3.67
CA LEU A 139 10.09 -7.93 2.97
C LEU A 139 11.30 -8.57 3.67
N LYS A 140 11.20 -8.86 4.98
CA LYS A 140 12.32 -9.41 5.77
C LYS A 140 12.13 -10.85 6.22
N GLU A 141 10.95 -11.18 6.76
CA GLU A 141 10.79 -12.27 7.74
C GLU A 141 9.86 -13.39 7.26
N THR A 142 9.79 -13.64 5.94
CA THR A 142 8.88 -14.67 5.41
C THR A 142 9.51 -15.58 4.37
N ASN A 143 8.79 -16.68 4.06
CA ASN A 143 9.10 -17.56 2.94
C ASN A 143 8.55 -17.07 1.61
N TYR A 144 7.84 -15.94 1.60
CA TYR A 144 7.36 -15.32 0.39
C TYR A 144 8.46 -14.48 -0.26
N ILE A 145 8.37 -14.34 -1.58
CA ILE A 145 9.07 -13.30 -2.32
C ILE A 145 8.00 -12.29 -2.69
N VAL A 146 8.10 -11.08 -2.16
CA VAL A 146 7.27 -9.96 -2.63
C VAL A 146 7.77 -9.63 -4.03
N LYS A 147 6.90 -9.77 -5.02
CA LYS A 147 7.23 -9.50 -6.42
C LYS A 147 6.94 -8.06 -6.77
N ASP A 148 5.82 -7.54 -6.28
CA ASP A 148 5.35 -6.22 -6.62
C ASP A 148 5.05 -5.46 -5.33
N LEU A 149 5.62 -4.26 -5.21
CA LEU A 149 5.34 -3.33 -4.13
C LEU A 149 4.91 -1.99 -4.70
N TYR A 150 3.77 -1.52 -4.23
CA TYR A 150 3.20 -0.22 -4.56
C TYR A 150 3.24 0.65 -3.32
N PHE A 151 3.69 1.88 -3.51
CA PHE A 151 3.78 2.89 -2.47
C PHE A 151 3.04 4.13 -2.93
N TRP A 152 2.12 4.58 -2.10
CA TRP A 152 1.47 5.87 -2.24
C TRP A 152 1.87 6.74 -1.06
N ASP A 153 2.45 7.90 -1.37
CA ASP A 153 2.98 8.81 -0.37
C ASP A 153 1.84 9.53 0.34
N LEU A 154 1.87 9.53 1.67
CA LEU A 154 0.97 10.31 2.49
C LEU A 154 1.69 11.61 2.83
N ILE A 155 1.37 12.67 2.08
CA ILE A 155 1.88 14.01 2.35
C ILE A 155 1.45 14.40 3.76
N GLU A 156 2.39 14.70 4.65
CA GLU A 156 2.08 15.45 5.86
C GLU A 156 1.64 16.84 5.41
N GLY A 157 0.38 17.19 5.68
CA GLY A 157 -0.20 18.47 5.27
C GLY A 157 0.72 19.64 5.63
N GLU A 158 0.86 20.57 4.68
CA GLU A 158 1.45 21.89 4.92
C GLU A 158 0.73 22.63 6.06
#